data_AF-A0AAU0P2Z5-F1
#
_entry.id   AF-A0AAU0P2Z5-F1
#
_cell.length_a   1.000
_cell.length_b   1.000
_cell.length_c   1.000
_cell.angle_alpha   90.00
_cell.angle_beta   90.00
_cell.angle_gamma   90.00
#
_symmetry.space_group_name_H-M   'P 1'
#
loop_
_entity.id
_entity.type
_entity.pdbx_description
1 polymer ?
#
loop_
_entity_poly.entity_id
_entity_poly.type
_entity_poly.pdbx_seq_one_letter_code
_entity_poly.pdbx_strand_id
1 'polypeptide(L)' 'MKRAIVLMNMGGPNNLDEVEVFLKNMFNDKYIIGAPQPIRALIAKLIIYKRLNIAKDN' A
#
# COMPACT_ATOMS: atom_id res chain seq x y z
N MET A 1 -10.76 -33.35 14.49
CA MET A 1 -9.91 -32.44 13.70
C MET A 1 -10.23 -31.01 14.07
N LYS A 2 -9.24 -30.17 14.39
CA LYS A 2 -9.45 -28.73 14.62
C LYS A 2 -9.20 -27.98 13.31
N ARG A 3 -10.12 -27.09 12.92
CA ARG A 3 -10.03 -26.28 11.68
C ARG A 3 -9.88 -24.81 12.06
N ALA A 4 -8.85 -24.16 11.55
CA ALA A 4 -8.67 -22.71 11.65
C ALA A 4 -9.18 -22.04 10.37
N ILE A 5 -9.72 -20.83 10.51
CA ILE A 5 -10.13 -19.96 9.40
C ILE A 5 -9.27 -18.71 9.50
N VAL A 6 -8.53 -18.38 8.44
CA VAL A 6 -7.73 -17.16 8.35
C VAL A 6 -8.52 -16.15 7.53
N LEU A 7 -8.90 -15.04 8.17
CA LEU A 7 -9.48 -13.91 7.47
C LEU A 7 -8.35 -13.04 6.94
N MET A 8 -8.33 -12.83 5.63
CA MET A 8 -7.33 -11.98 4.99
C MET A 8 -7.96 -10.65 4.59
N ASN A 9 -7.18 -9.60 4.79
CA ASN A 9 -7.43 -8.23 4.36
C ASN A 9 -6.09 -7.66 3.90
N MET A 10 -6.14 -6.60 3.10
CA MET A 10 -5.02 -5.75 2.73
C MET A 10 -4.38 -5.04 3.94
N GLY A 11 -5.14 -4.86 5.02
CA GLY A 11 -4.71 -4.14 6.21
C GLY A 11 -4.81 -2.63 6.05
N GLY A 12 -4.15 -1.91 6.96
CA GLY A 12 -4.08 -0.45 6.98
C GLY A 12 -2.96 -0.02 7.93
N PRO A 13 -2.53 1.25 7.87
CA PRO A 13 -1.54 1.78 8.81
C PRO A 13 -2.13 1.84 10.23
N ASN A 14 -1.34 1.52 11.25
CA ASN A 14 -1.81 1.58 12.65
C ASN A 14 -1.84 3.01 13.21
N ASN A 15 -1.09 3.92 12.59
CA ASN A 15 -0.95 5.33 12.97
C ASN A 15 -0.54 6.17 11.74
N LEU A 16 -0.56 7.49 11.89
CA LEU A 16 -0.27 8.43 10.79
C LEU A 16 1.17 8.35 10.28
N ASP A 17 2.12 7.92 11.12
CA ASP A 17 3.52 7.79 10.73
C ASP A 17 3.74 6.59 9.78
N GLU A 18 2.93 5.55 9.93
CA GLU A 18 2.97 4.35 9.08
C GLU A 18 2.31 4.53 7.71
N VAL A 19 1.53 5.60 7.49
CA VAL A 19 0.79 5.83 6.24
C VAL A 19 1.71 5.78 5.01
N GLU A 20 2.89 6.39 5.09
CA GLU A 20 3.81 6.40 3.95
C GLU A 20 4.36 5.00 3.65
N VAL A 21 4.70 4.23 4.70
CA VAL A 21 5.20 2.86 4.56
C VAL A 21 4.11 1.95 3.98
N PHE A 22 2.88 2.07 4.48
CA PHE A 22 1.73 1.35 3.95
C PHE A 22 1.51 1.63 2.47
N LEU A 23 1.48 2.89 2.05
CA LEU A 23 1.28 3.26 0.64
C LEU A 23 2.44 2.81 -0.26
N LYS A 24 3.69 2.84 0.24
CA LYS A 24 4.85 2.28 -0.47
C LYS A 24 4.68 0.78 -0.72
N ASN A 25 4.33 0.01 0.30
CA ASN A 25 4.12 -1.43 0.16
C ASN A 25 2.97 -1.75 -0.78
N MET A 26 1.86 -1.02 -0.65
CA MET A 26 0.67 -1.15 -1.47
C MET A 26 0.96 -0.89 -2.95
N PHE A 27 1.47 0.28 -3.32
CA PHE A 27 1.63 0.62 -4.73
C PHE A 27 2.85 -0.03 -5.40
N ASN A 28 3.77 -0.60 -4.63
CA ASN A 28 4.88 -1.37 -5.19
C ASN A 28 4.51 -2.84 -5.47
N ASP A 29 3.32 -3.29 -5.05
CA ASP A 29 2.79 -4.62 -5.35
C ASP A 29 2.45 -4.77 -6.84
N LYS A 30 2.94 -5.86 -7.45
CA LYS A 30 2.67 -6.20 -8.86
C LYS A 30 1.22 -6.55 -9.14
N TYR A 31 0.48 -6.99 -8.14
CA TYR A 31 -0.94 -7.33 -8.25
C TYR A 31 -1.84 -6.10 -8.11
N ILE A 32 -1.29 -4.97 -7.63
CA ILE A 32 -1.99 -3.68 -7.55
C ILE A 32 -1.64 -2.82 -8.76
N ILE A 33 -0.35 -2.74 -9.11
CA ILE A 33 0.12 -2.08 -10.34
C ILE A 33 0.82 -3.12 -11.22
N GLY A 34 0.18 -3.49 -12.32
CA GLY A 34 0.69 -4.52 -13.24
C GLY A 34 1.91 -4.12 -14.10
N ALA A 35 2.47 -2.92 -13.90
CA ALA A 35 3.62 -2.45 -14.68
C ALA A 35 4.94 -3.14 -14.24
N PRO A 36 5.92 -3.28 -15.14
CA PRO A 36 7.26 -3.77 -14.78
C PRO A 36 8.03 -2.75 -13.93
N GLN A 37 9.00 -3.22 -13.14
CA GLN A 37 10.00 -2.33 -12.54
C GLN A 37 10.98 -1.91 -13.65
N PRO A 38 11.14 -0.62 -13.98
CA PRO A 38 11.08 0.52 -13.05
C PRO A 38 9.82 1.39 -13.12
N ILE A 39 8.95 1.14 -14.11
CA ILE A 39 7.75 1.95 -14.36
C ILE A 39 6.82 1.92 -13.15
N ARG A 40 6.63 0.75 -12.53
CA ARG A 40 5.82 0.62 -11.32
C ARG A 40 6.32 1.51 -10.17
N ALA A 41 7.62 1.48 -9.86
CA ALA A 41 8.18 2.33 -8.81
C ALA A 41 7.97 3.83 -9.11
N LEU A 42 8.10 4.25 -10.37
CA LEU A 42 7.82 5.63 -10.77
C LEU A 42 6.36 6.00 -10.55
N ILE A 43 5.42 5.16 -11.02
CA ILE A 43 3.98 5.36 -10.82
C ILE A 43 3.65 5.41 -9.31
N ALA A 44 4.15 4.44 -8.54
CA ALA A 44 3.94 4.39 -7.10
C ALA A 44 4.43 5.67 -6.42
N LYS A 45 5.65 6.14 -6.74
CA LYS A 45 6.21 7.38 -6.19
C LYS A 45 5.36 8.60 -6.53
N LEU A 46 4.86 8.70 -7.77
CA LEU A 46 3.98 9.80 -8.19
C LEU A 46 2.64 9.78 -7.44
N ILE A 47 2.04 8.61 -7.25
CA ILE A 47 0.77 8.48 -6.51
C ILE A 47 0.97 8.85 -5.04
N ILE A 48 2.02 8.31 -4.40
CA ILE A 48 2.34 8.59 -2.99
C ILE A 48 2.58 10.08 -2.80
N TYR A 49 3.43 10.70 -3.62
CA TYR A 49 3.71 12.13 -3.54
C TYR A 49 2.44 12.99 -3.63
N LYS A 50 1.50 12.63 -4.52
CA LYS A 50 0.25 13.39 -4.68
C LYS A 50 -0.77 13.17 -3.57
N ARG A 51 -0.78 12.00 -2.93
CA ARG A 51 -1.85 11.60 -2.01
C ARG A 51 -1.44 11.50 -0.54
N LEU A 52 -0.13 11.61 -0.23
CA LEU A 52 0.38 11.39 1.13
C LEU A 52 -0.26 12.33 2.16
N ASN A 53 -0.33 13.63 1.86
CA ASN A 53 -0.91 14.61 2.78
C ASN A 53 -2.40 14.35 3.01
N ILE A 54 -3.16 14.15 1.92
CA ILE A 54 -4.58 13.80 1.99
C ILE A 54 -4.82 12.53 2.82
N ALA A 55 -3.94 11.54 2.72
CA ALA A 55 -4.03 10.30 3.47
C ALA A 55 -3.66 10.44 4.96
N LYS A 56 -2.94 11.51 5.34
CA LYS A 56 -2.58 11.81 6.74
C LYS A 56 -3.55 12.79 7.41
N ASP A 57 -4.33 13.54 6.62
CA ASP A 57 -5.22 14.60 7.11
C ASP A 57 -6.62 14.10 7.56
N ASN A 58 -6.90 12.79 7.46
CA ASN A 58 -8.17 12.16 7.90
C ASN A 58 -7.98 11.30 9.14
#